data_AF-A0A9R0TT65-F1
#
_entry.id   AF-A0A9R0TT65-F1
#
_cell.length_a   1.000
_cell.length_b   1.000
_cell.length_c   1.000
_cell.angle_alpha   90.00
_cell.angle_beta   90.00
_cell.angle_gamma   90.00
#
_symmetry.space_group_name_H-M   'P 1'
#
loop_
_entity.id
_entity.type
_entity.pdbx_description
1 polymer ?
#
loop_
_entity_poly.entity_id
_entity_poly.type
_entity_poly.pdbx_seq_one_letter_code
_entity_poly.pdbx_strand_id
1 'polypeptide(L)'
;MKFMKLGSKPDAFQSGGADVRLVVSDLATDVIVHIGEVKFYLHKFPLLSKSSKLQKLVLKATEKGTDDIHIDDLPGGAKGFEICAKFCYGMVVTLSPHNVVAARCAAEFLGMTEDMDKGNLNSPPL
;
A
#
# COMPACT_ATOMS: atom_id res chain seq x y z
N MET A 1 -9.67 22.84 8.96
CA MET A 1 -8.92 22.20 7.86
C MET A 1 -9.77 21.08 7.27
N LYS A 2 -9.78 20.91 5.93
CA LYS A 2 -10.61 19.91 5.25
C LYS A 2 -9.83 18.59 5.17
N PHE A 3 -10.40 17.53 5.72
CA PHE A 3 -9.88 16.17 5.61
C PHE A 3 -10.63 15.42 4.51
N MET A 4 -9.97 14.49 3.84
CA MET A 4 -10.60 13.59 2.88
C MET A 4 -10.54 12.17 3.45
N LYS A 5 -11.70 11.51 3.56
CA LYS A 5 -11.78 10.11 3.96
C LYS A 5 -12.02 9.25 2.72
N LEU A 6 -11.25 8.18 2.57
CA LEU A 6 -11.37 7.19 1.50
C LEU A 6 -11.62 5.81 2.10
N GLY A 7 -12.31 4.92 1.40
CA GLY A 7 -12.60 3.56 1.86
C GLY A 7 -13.77 3.45 2.84
N SER A 8 -14.10 2.22 3.22
CA SER A 8 -15.27 1.92 4.09
C SER A 8 -15.00 0.83 5.14
N LYS A 9 -13.97 -0.01 4.95
CA LYS A 9 -13.62 -1.06 5.91
C LYS A 9 -12.86 -0.49 7.10
N PRO A 10 -13.00 -1.07 8.30
CA PRO A 10 -12.19 -0.67 9.45
C PRO A 10 -10.70 -0.89 9.18
N ASP A 11 -9.86 -0.14 9.89
CA ASP A 11 -8.42 -0.35 9.86
C ASP A 11 -8.09 -1.68 10.57
N ALA A 12 -7.45 -2.60 9.84
CA ALA A 12 -7.03 -3.89 10.36
C ALA A 12 -5.50 -4.01 10.46
N PHE A 13 -4.76 -2.91 10.24
CA PHE A 13 -3.32 -2.88 10.48
C PHE A 13 -3.03 -2.93 11.97
N GLN A 14 -2.13 -3.82 12.35
CA GLN A 14 -1.53 -3.87 13.67
C GLN A 14 -0.03 -3.65 13.60
N SER A 15 0.51 -2.96 14.61
CA SER A 15 1.94 -2.81 14.81
C SER A 15 2.46 -4.01 15.60
N GLY A 16 3.19 -4.91 14.95
CA GLY A 16 3.80 -6.09 15.58
C GLY A 16 5.13 -5.81 16.30
N GLY A 17 5.48 -4.52 16.46
CA GLY A 17 6.77 -4.00 16.90
C GLY A 17 6.98 -2.59 16.34
N ALA A 18 8.18 -2.01 16.49
CA ALA A 18 8.51 -0.70 15.92
C ALA A 18 8.40 -0.72 14.38
N ASP A 19 8.96 -1.75 13.76
CA ASP A 19 9.17 -1.82 12.31
C ASP A 19 8.37 -2.94 11.63
N VAL A 20 7.33 -3.46 12.28
CA VAL A 20 6.45 -4.49 11.70
C VAL A 20 5.03 -3.97 11.62
N ARG A 21 4.43 -4.12 10.45
CA ARG A 21 3.03 -3.84 10.15
C ARG A 21 2.40 -5.09 9.56
N LEU A 22 1.28 -5.55 10.12
CA LEU A 22 0.56 -6.72 9.64
C LEU A 22 -0.93 -6.43 9.50
N VAL A 23 -1.58 -7.05 8.52
CA VAL A 23 -3.04 -6.99 8.39
C VAL A 23 -3.66 -8.22 9.05
N VAL A 24 -4.47 -8.00 10.08
CA VAL A 24 -5.17 -9.09 10.77
C VAL A 24 -6.29 -9.63 9.87
N SER A 25 -6.23 -10.92 9.58
CA SER A 25 -7.27 -11.64 8.83
C SER A 25 -7.17 -13.14 9.09
N ASP A 26 -8.18 -13.89 8.66
CA ASP A 26 -8.17 -15.37 8.69
C ASP A 26 -7.32 -15.99 7.56
N LEU A 27 -6.76 -15.15 6.67
CA LEU A 27 -5.86 -15.57 5.61
C LEU A 27 -4.40 -15.48 6.07
N ALA A 28 -3.59 -16.42 5.60
CA ALA A 28 -2.14 -16.35 5.78
C ALA A 28 -1.56 -15.23 4.91
N THR A 29 -0.54 -14.54 5.45
CA THR A 29 0.29 -13.63 4.67
C THR A 29 0.90 -14.36 3.48
N ASP A 30 0.76 -13.80 2.28
CA ASP A 30 1.27 -14.38 1.03
C ASP A 30 2.29 -13.45 0.32
N VAL A 31 2.60 -12.28 0.90
CA VAL A 31 3.62 -11.35 0.44
C VAL A 31 4.14 -10.49 1.60
N ILE A 32 5.46 -10.28 1.64
CA ILE A 32 6.13 -9.37 2.58
C ILE A 32 6.76 -8.24 1.78
N VAL A 33 6.40 -7.00 2.09
CA VAL A 33 6.98 -5.81 1.45
C VAL A 33 7.87 -5.09 2.46
N HIS A 34 9.14 -4.89 2.11
CA HIS A 34 10.14 -4.18 2.89
C HIS A 34 10.29 -2.76 2.34
N ILE A 35 10.02 -1.76 3.18
CA ILE A 35 10.18 -0.33 2.86
C ILE A 35 11.17 0.27 3.88
N GLY A 36 12.44 0.37 3.50
CA GLY A 36 13.52 0.62 4.45
C GLY A 36 13.51 -0.45 5.55
N GLU A 37 13.52 -0.03 6.82
CA GLU A 37 13.50 -0.95 7.96
C GLU A 37 12.12 -1.57 8.24
N VAL A 38 11.04 -1.04 7.64
CA VAL A 38 9.67 -1.46 7.97
C VAL A 38 9.20 -2.62 7.09
N LYS A 39 8.72 -3.69 7.73
CA LYS A 39 8.15 -4.87 7.09
C LYS A 39 6.64 -4.87 7.13
N PHE A 40 6.02 -5.08 5.97
CA PHE A 40 4.59 -5.15 5.79
C PHE A 40 4.16 -6.57 5.41
N TYR A 41 3.45 -7.25 6.30
CA TYR A 41 2.89 -8.58 6.11
C TYR A 41 1.48 -8.45 5.53
N LEU A 42 1.35 -8.74 4.22
CA LEU A 42 0.17 -8.40 3.42
C LEU A 42 -0.34 -9.59 2.59
N HIS A 43 -1.37 -9.30 1.78
CA HIS A 43 -2.01 -10.22 0.86
C HIS A 43 -1.88 -9.67 -0.57
N LYS A 44 -1.55 -10.53 -1.54
CA LYS A 44 -1.32 -10.17 -2.94
C LYS A 44 -2.56 -9.57 -3.56
N PHE A 45 -3.71 -10.23 -3.43
CA PHE A 45 -4.93 -9.86 -4.16
C PHE A 45 -5.34 -8.38 -3.98
N PRO A 46 -5.49 -7.84 -2.75
CA PRO A 46 -5.79 -6.42 -2.57
C PRO A 46 -4.79 -5.50 -3.27
N LEU A 47 -3.49 -5.78 -3.14
CA LEU A 47 -2.42 -4.94 -3.69
C LEU A 47 -2.39 -4.96 -5.22
N LEU A 48 -2.46 -6.16 -5.80
CA LEU A 48 -2.36 -6.36 -7.25
C LEU A 48 -3.55 -5.80 -8.01
N SER A 49 -4.70 -5.66 -7.35
CA SER A 49 -5.88 -5.04 -7.95
C SER A 49 -5.76 -3.52 -8.16
N LYS A 50 -4.84 -2.84 -7.44
CA LYS A 50 -4.72 -1.37 -7.49
C LYS A 50 -3.35 -0.86 -7.92
N SER A 51 -2.31 -1.70 -7.97
CA SER A 51 -0.93 -1.26 -8.25
C SER A 51 -0.24 -2.08 -9.34
N SER A 52 0.02 -1.43 -10.48
CA SER A 52 0.79 -2.05 -11.58
C SER A 52 2.25 -2.32 -11.21
N LYS A 53 2.85 -1.50 -10.35
CA LYS A 53 4.23 -1.71 -9.86
C LYS A 53 4.31 -2.95 -8.97
N LEU A 54 3.38 -3.12 -8.03
CA LEU A 54 3.35 -4.28 -7.16
C LEU A 54 3.07 -5.57 -7.94
N GLN A 55 2.25 -5.54 -9.00
CA GLN A 55 2.10 -6.69 -9.92
C GLN A 55 3.45 -7.14 -10.49
N LYS A 56 4.24 -6.20 -11.01
CA LYS A 56 5.56 -6.49 -11.59
C LYS A 56 6.55 -6.99 -10.53
N LEU A 57 6.51 -6.44 -9.32
CA LEU A 57 7.42 -6.83 -8.23
C LEU A 57 7.06 -8.22 -7.68
N VAL A 58 5.78 -8.51 -7.44
CA VAL A 58 5.31 -9.84 -7.02
C VAL A 58 5.66 -10.90 -8.06
N LEU A 59 5.47 -10.61 -9.35
CA LEU A 59 5.84 -11.55 -10.41
C LEU A 59 7.32 -11.90 -10.36
N LYS A 60 8.20 -10.88 -10.28
CA LYS A 60 9.65 -11.08 -10.19
C LYS A 60 10.08 -11.81 -8.92
N ALA A 61 9.42 -11.59 -7.80
CA ALA A 61 9.69 -12.31 -6.55
C ALA A 61 9.29 -13.79 -6.69
N THR A 62 8.12 -14.05 -7.26
CA THR A 62 7.61 -15.40 -7.54
C THR A 62 8.54 -16.18 -8.47
N GLU A 63 9.05 -15.55 -9.53
CA GLU A 63 10.05 -16.15 -10.45
C GLU A 63 11.34 -16.55 -9.74
N LYS A 64 11.69 -15.86 -8.65
CA LYS A 64 12.85 -16.17 -7.80
C LYS A 64 12.51 -17.13 -6.65
N GLY A 65 11.27 -17.60 -6.55
CA GLY A 65 10.81 -18.49 -5.49
C GLY A 65 10.70 -17.83 -4.11
N THR A 66 10.45 -16.52 -4.05
CA THR A 66 10.28 -15.76 -2.81
C THR A 66 9.02 -14.90 -2.84
N ASP A 67 8.49 -14.59 -1.67
CA ASP A 67 7.36 -13.67 -1.47
C ASP A 67 7.81 -12.32 -0.89
N ASP A 68 9.13 -12.09 -0.80
CA ASP A 68 9.74 -10.88 -0.29
C ASP A 68 10.01 -9.84 -1.39
N ILE A 69 9.45 -8.65 -1.23
CA ILE A 69 9.63 -7.50 -2.12
C ILE A 69 10.36 -6.41 -1.37
N HIS A 70 11.49 -5.94 -1.89
CA HIS A 70 12.26 -4.84 -1.31
C HIS A 70 12.10 -3.58 -2.17
N ILE A 71 11.77 -2.45 -1.52
CA ILE A 71 11.63 -1.14 -2.15
C ILE A 71 12.39 -0.12 -1.29
N ASP A 72 13.61 0.20 -1.70
CA ASP A 72 14.52 1.03 -0.90
C ASP A 72 14.18 2.53 -0.99
N ASP A 73 13.86 3.02 -2.19
CA ASP A 73 13.70 4.46 -2.46
C ASP A 73 12.24 4.87 -2.72
N LEU A 74 11.29 4.41 -1.90
CA LEU A 74 9.89 4.80 -2.07
C LEU A 74 9.67 6.27 -1.64
N PRO A 75 9.23 7.17 -2.55
CA PRO A 75 8.84 8.51 -2.17
C PRO A 75 7.67 8.48 -1.17
N GLY A 76 7.79 9.23 -0.07
CA GLY A 76 6.83 9.18 1.04
C GLY A 76 7.09 8.07 2.07
N GLY A 77 8.05 7.17 1.80
CA GLY A 77 8.53 6.13 2.72
C GLY A 77 7.45 5.16 3.21
N ALA A 78 7.74 4.48 4.32
CA ALA A 78 6.84 3.50 4.93
C ALA A 78 5.46 4.08 5.26
N LYS A 79 5.39 5.36 5.65
CA LYS A 79 4.12 6.04 5.95
C LYS A 79 3.25 6.24 4.71
N GLY A 80 3.87 6.62 3.59
CA GLY A 80 3.19 6.69 2.29
C GLY A 80 2.71 5.31 1.83
N PHE A 81 3.57 4.30 1.96
CA PHE A 81 3.22 2.92 1.65
C PHE A 81 2.04 2.40 2.46
N GLU A 82 2.03 2.62 3.79
CA GLU A 82 0.95 2.17 4.67
C GLU A 82 -0.40 2.75 4.24
N ILE A 83 -0.44 4.02 3.83
CA ILE A 83 -1.63 4.66 3.29
C ILE A 83 -2.09 3.99 1.99
N CYS A 84 -1.16 3.77 1.05
CA CYS A 84 -1.46 3.07 -0.20
C CYS A 84 -1.96 1.65 0.04
N ALA A 85 -1.33 0.91 0.93
CA ALA A 85 -1.74 -0.44 1.29
C ALA A 85 -3.14 -0.43 1.90
N LYS A 86 -3.44 0.42 2.89
CA LYS A 86 -4.80 0.55 3.45
C LYS A 86 -5.85 0.84 2.38
N PHE A 87 -5.53 1.74 1.44
CA PHE A 87 -6.40 2.03 0.30
C PHE A 87 -6.66 0.77 -0.55
N CYS A 88 -5.63 -0.02 -0.87
CA CYS A 88 -5.78 -1.28 -1.63
C CYS A 88 -6.74 -2.28 -0.98
N TYR A 89 -6.80 -2.32 0.36
CA TYR A 89 -7.73 -3.19 1.09
C TYR A 89 -9.16 -2.62 1.19
N GLY A 90 -9.36 -1.38 0.78
CA GLY A 90 -10.61 -0.63 0.97
C GLY A 90 -10.82 -0.16 2.41
N MET A 91 -9.74 -0.10 3.21
CA MET A 91 -9.79 0.40 4.58
C MET A 91 -9.95 1.92 4.60
N VAL A 92 -10.51 2.44 5.69
CA VAL A 92 -10.65 3.88 5.88
C VAL A 92 -9.27 4.54 6.00
N VAL A 93 -8.97 5.43 5.06
CA VAL A 93 -7.77 6.28 5.07
C VAL A 93 -8.20 7.73 5.23
N THR A 94 -7.57 8.46 6.14
CA THR A 94 -7.77 9.91 6.28
C THR A 94 -6.57 10.66 5.70
N LEU A 95 -6.79 11.37 4.60
CA LEU A 95 -5.83 12.30 4.01
C LEU A 95 -5.99 13.68 4.65
N SER A 96 -4.84 14.27 4.95
CA SER A 96 -4.65 15.57 5.60
C SER A 96 -3.47 16.30 4.96
N PRO A 97 -3.29 17.60 5.19
CA PRO A 97 -2.12 18.34 4.74
C PRO A 97 -0.77 17.71 5.18
N HIS A 98 -0.76 16.93 6.27
CA HIS A 98 0.44 16.31 6.83
C HIS A 98 0.84 14.99 6.19
N ASN A 99 -0.03 14.35 5.40
CA ASN A 99 0.24 13.04 4.80
C ASN A 99 -0.14 12.95 3.32
N VAL A 100 -0.90 13.90 2.77
CA VAL A 100 -1.39 13.87 1.39
C VAL A 100 -0.24 13.82 0.37
N VAL A 101 0.85 14.56 0.62
CA VAL A 101 2.03 14.56 -0.26
C VAL A 101 2.70 13.19 -0.26
N ALA A 102 2.99 12.62 0.91
CA ALA A 102 3.60 11.30 1.03
C ALA A 102 2.73 10.19 0.40
N ALA A 103 1.41 10.26 0.58
CA ALA A 103 0.48 9.31 -0.02
C ALA A 103 0.46 9.41 -1.55
N ARG A 104 0.41 10.62 -2.10
CA ARG A 104 0.40 10.85 -3.55
C ARG A 104 1.71 10.43 -4.21
N CYS A 105 2.85 10.80 -3.64
CA CYS A 105 4.16 10.39 -4.17
C CYS A 105 4.32 8.86 -4.14
N ALA A 106 3.89 8.19 -3.07
CA ALA A 106 3.91 6.73 -3.00
C ALA A 106 2.95 6.09 -4.02
N ALA A 107 1.72 6.62 -4.16
CA ALA A 107 0.73 6.11 -5.11
C ALA A 107 1.19 6.24 -6.57
N GLU A 108 1.86 7.35 -6.90
CA GLU A 108 2.48 7.57 -8.20
C GLU A 108 3.59 6.55 -8.48
N PHE A 109 4.53 6.38 -7.54
CA PHE A 109 5.60 5.39 -7.67
C PHE A 109 5.07 3.97 -7.82
N LEU A 110 4.03 3.63 -7.06
CA LEU A 110 3.37 2.32 -7.09
C LEU A 110 2.47 2.13 -8.33
N GLY A 111 2.32 3.15 -9.18
CA GLY A 111 1.50 3.07 -10.38
C GLY A 111 0.03 2.78 -10.07
N MET A 112 -0.53 3.46 -9.06
CA MET A 112 -1.91 3.37 -8.62
C MET A 112 -2.80 4.36 -9.38
N THR A 113 -3.00 4.10 -10.69
CA THR A 113 -3.69 5.01 -11.63
C THR A 113 -5.14 4.61 -11.89
N GLU A 114 -5.90 5.50 -12.55
CA GLU A 114 -7.28 5.24 -13.04
C GLU A 114 -7.37 4.01 -13.95
N ASP A 115 -6.34 3.73 -14.74
CA ASP A 115 -6.30 2.57 -15.64
C ASP A 115 -6.27 1.23 -14.89
N MET A 116 -5.75 1.24 -13.64
CA MET A 116 -5.75 0.07 -12.78
C MET A 116 -7.11 -0.12 -12.09
N ASP A 117 -7.71 0.98 -11.66
CA ASP A 117 -8.98 0.98 -10.95
C ASP A 117 -9.61 2.36 -10.97
N LYS A 118 -10.93 2.44 -11.22
CA LYS A 118 -11.60 3.73 -11.27
C LYS A 118 -11.58 4.41 -9.90
N GLY A 119 -11.09 5.66 -9.85
CA GLY A 119 -10.95 6.42 -8.61
C GLY A 119 -9.81 5.94 -7.71
N ASN A 120 -8.75 5.38 -8.30
CA ASN A 120 -7.54 4.99 -7.60
C ASN A 120 -6.84 6.17 -6.86
N LEU A 121 -5.84 5.87 -6.06
CA LEU A 121 -5.22 6.85 -5.17
C LEU A 121 -4.44 7.95 -5.92
N ASN A 122 -3.92 7.66 -7.12
CA ASN A 122 -3.31 8.65 -7.99
C ASN A 122 -4.23 9.14 -9.14
N SER A 123 -5.53 9.19 -8.89
CA SER A 123 -6.49 9.77 -9.84
C SER A 123 -6.43 11.30 -9.90
N PRO A 124 -6.65 11.92 -11.07
CA PRO A 124 -6.86 13.36 -11.16
C PRO A 124 -8.06 13.79 -10.30
N PRO A 125 -8.03 14.97 -9.66
CA PRO A 125 -9.24 15.52 -9.06
C PRO A 125 -10.29 15.78 -10.17
N LEU A 126 -11.50 15.28 -9.96
CA LEU A 126 -12.68 15.62 -10.78
C LEU A 126 -13.06 17.09 -10.60
#